data_AF-A0AB73N2R8-F1
#
_entry.id   AF-A0AB73N2R8-F1
#
_cell.length_a   1.000
_cell.length_b   1.000
_cell.length_c   1.000
_cell.angle_alpha   90.00
_cell.angle_beta   90.00
_cell.angle_gamma   90.00
#
_symmetry.space_group_name_H-M   'P 1'
#
loop_
_entity.id
_entity.type
_entity.pdbx_description
1 polymer ?
#
loop_
_entity_poly.entity_id
_entity_poly.type
_entity_poly.pdbx_seq_one_letter_code
_entity_poly.pdbx_strand_id
1 'polypeptide(L)'
;MLIATTGDPVIQMHRGIAESARSAAAGLPVVSAVGMRADHAAILESALGETRRELGELVRLADVGAAGAEGISQQDVENASRYEGWDGPERRRNGTVPPEGRVV
;
A
#
# COMPACT_ATOMS: atom_id res chain seq x y z
N MET A 1 -26.59 -7.32 -4.44
CA MET A 1 -25.60 -7.43 -3.34
C MET A 1 -24.30 -7.94 -3.95
N LEU A 2 -23.44 -7.02 -4.38
CA LEU A 2 -22.15 -7.34 -5.02
C LEU A 2 -21.15 -7.52 -3.88
N ILE A 3 -20.92 -8.77 -3.47
CA ILE A 3 -19.84 -9.10 -2.56
C ILE A 3 -18.56 -8.82 -3.34
N ALA A 4 -17.81 -7.79 -2.91
CA ALA A 4 -16.54 -7.40 -3.50
C ALA A 4 -15.54 -8.57 -3.38
N THR A 5 -15.49 -9.41 -4.41
CA THR A 5 -14.49 -10.47 -4.56
C THR A 5 -13.05 -9.95 -4.67
N THR A 6 -12.86 -8.62 -4.67
CA THR A 6 -11.57 -7.94 -4.79
C THR A 6 -11.01 -7.41 -3.47
N GLY A 7 -11.72 -7.43 -2.34
CA GLY A 7 -11.23 -6.75 -1.13
C GLY A 7 -11.10 -5.22 -1.30
N ASP A 8 -10.55 -4.53 -0.29
CA ASP A 8 -10.39 -3.06 -0.29
C ASP A 8 -9.52 -2.60 -1.50
N PRO A 9 -10.03 -1.69 -2.36
CA PRO A 9 -9.30 -1.21 -3.53
C PRO A 9 -7.92 -0.62 -3.22
N VAL A 10 -7.73 0.01 -2.06
CA VAL A 10 -6.45 0.59 -1.64
C VAL A 10 -5.45 -0.53 -1.30
N ILE A 11 -5.91 -1.57 -0.59
CA ILE A 11 -5.08 -2.75 -0.30
C ILE A 11 -4.67 -3.44 -1.61
N GLN A 12 -5.60 -3.58 -2.57
CA GLN A 12 -5.29 -4.19 -3.86
C GLN A 12 -4.34 -3.37 -4.71
N MET A 13 -4.47 -2.03 -4.69
CA MET A 13 -3.53 -1.14 -5.36
C MET A 13 -2.09 -1.40 -4.87
N HIS A 14 -1.88 -1.45 -3.55
CA HIS A 14 -0.58 -1.74 -2.97
C HIS A 14 -0.07 -3.14 -3.35
N ARG A 15 -0.90 -4.18 -3.26
CA ARG A 15 -0.53 -5.54 -3.67
C ARG A 15 -0.15 -5.62 -5.16
N GLY A 16 -0.88 -4.91 -6.02
CA GLY A 16 -0.59 -4.83 -7.45
C GLY A 16 0.74 -4.13 -7.75
N ILE A 17 1.08 -3.08 -7.00
CA ILE A 17 2.38 -2.40 -7.10
C ILE A 17 3.51 -3.36 -6.69
N ALA A 18 3.35 -4.07 -5.57
CA ALA A 18 4.34 -5.04 -5.10
C ALA A 18 4.59 -6.13 -6.16
N GLU A 19 3.52 -6.70 -6.73
CA GLU A 19 3.63 -7.73 -7.76
C GLU A 19 4.28 -7.20 -9.04
N SER A 20 3.89 -6.00 -9.48
CA SER A 20 4.49 -5.36 -10.66
C SER A 20 5.99 -5.10 -10.47
N ALA A 21 6.39 -4.67 -9.28
CA ALA A 21 7.79 -4.42 -8.95
C ALA A 21 8.62 -5.72 -8.91
N ARG A 22 8.08 -6.83 -8.37
CA ARG A 22 8.72 -8.15 -8.41
C ARG A 22 8.91 -8.63 -9.84
N SER A 23 7.86 -8.51 -10.66
CA SER A 23 7.90 -8.89 -12.07
C SER A 23 8.94 -8.08 -12.84
N ALA A 24 8.98 -6.77 -12.63
CA ALA A 24 10.01 -5.91 -13.23
C ALA A 24 11.43 -6.29 -12.79
N ALA A 25 11.65 -6.57 -11.50
CA ALA A 25 12.97 -6.95 -10.98
C ALA A 25 13.44 -8.30 -11.54
N ALA A 26 12.52 -9.25 -11.74
CA ALA A 26 12.78 -10.54 -12.38
C ALA A 26 13.04 -10.39 -13.89
N GLY A 27 12.45 -9.37 -14.53
CA GLY A 27 12.62 -9.08 -15.95
C GLY A 27 13.87 -8.27 -16.30
N LEU A 28 14.67 -7.84 -15.31
CA LEU A 28 15.90 -7.09 -15.58
C LEU A 28 16.92 -7.96 -16.34
N PRO A 29 17.53 -7.43 -17.42
CA PRO A 29 18.53 -8.17 -18.18
C PRO A 29 19.82 -8.41 -17.37
N VAL A 30 20.65 -9.34 -17.84
CA VAL A 30 22.03 -9.56 -17.35
C VAL A 30 22.99 -8.96 -18.37
N VAL A 31 24.05 -8.28 -17.92
CA VAL A 31 25.04 -7.71 -18.84
C VAL A 31 25.93 -8.83 -19.39
N SER A 32 26.04 -8.90 -20.73
CA SER A 32 27.06 -9.70 -21.40
C SER A 32 28.19 -8.78 -21.83
N ALA A 33 29.36 -8.91 -21.20
CA ALA A 33 30.51 -8.05 -21.46
C ALA A 33 31.26 -8.38 -22.77
N VAL A 34 30.78 -9.34 -23.58
CA VAL A 34 31.46 -9.76 -24.82
C VAL A 34 31.55 -8.59 -25.80
N GLY A 35 32.78 -8.17 -26.12
CA GLY A 35 33.04 -7.05 -27.02
C GLY A 35 32.86 -5.65 -26.39
N MET A 36 32.56 -5.56 -25.10
CA MET A 36 32.45 -4.29 -24.38
C MET A 36 33.80 -3.86 -23.81
N ARG A 37 34.02 -2.55 -23.68
CA ARG A 37 35.11 -2.02 -22.85
C ARG A 37 34.78 -2.26 -21.37
N ALA A 38 35.79 -2.55 -20.56
CA ALA A 38 35.61 -2.89 -19.14
C ALA A 38 34.75 -1.86 -18.37
N ASP A 39 35.02 -0.57 -18.58
CA ASP A 39 34.30 0.50 -17.88
C ASP A 39 32.80 0.56 -18.25
N HIS A 40 32.44 0.26 -19.50
CA HIS A 40 31.03 0.29 -19.93
C HIS A 40 30.22 -0.88 -19.34
N ALA A 41 30.83 -2.07 -19.27
CA ALA A 41 30.18 -3.21 -18.64
C ALA A 41 29.95 -2.94 -17.15
N ALA A 42 30.93 -2.34 -16.46
CA ALA A 42 30.80 -1.96 -15.05
C ALA A 42 29.69 -0.93 -14.79
N ILE A 43 29.55 0.09 -15.66
CA ILE A 43 28.48 1.09 -15.55
C ILE A 43 27.10 0.44 -15.68
N LEU A 44 26.92 -0.45 -16.66
CA LEU A 44 25.64 -1.13 -16.86
C LEU A 44 25.29 -2.08 -15.72
N GLU A 45 26.27 -2.85 -15.23
CA GLU A 45 26.06 -3.72 -14.07
C GLU A 45 25.68 -2.92 -12.82
N SER A 46 26.34 -1.78 -12.59
CA SER A 46 26.00 -0.88 -11.49
C SER A 46 24.58 -0.35 -11.61
N ALA A 47 24.19 0.14 -12.79
CA ALA A 47 22.85 0.69 -13.03
C ALA A 47 21.74 -0.37 -12.86
N LEU A 48 21.96 -1.60 -13.35
CA LEU A 48 21.02 -2.71 -13.18
C LEU A 48 20.95 -3.19 -11.73
N GLY A 49 22.08 -3.17 -11.01
CA GLY A 49 22.13 -3.44 -9.58
C GLY A 49 21.31 -2.42 -8.77
N GLU A 50 21.50 -1.13 -9.06
CA GLU A 50 20.74 -0.02 -8.47
C GLU A 50 19.24 -0.19 -8.74
N THR A 51 18.86 -0.44 -10.00
CA THR A 51 17.46 -0.63 -10.41
C THR A 51 16.82 -1.80 -9.67
N ARG A 52 17.53 -2.92 -9.53
CA ARG A 52 17.04 -4.09 -8.78
C ARG A 52 16.81 -3.76 -7.30
N ARG A 53 17.71 -2.97 -6.71
CA ARG A 53 17.60 -2.52 -5.32
C ARG A 53 16.38 -1.63 -5.13
N GLU A 54 16.19 -0.62 -5.99
CA GLU A 54 15.05 0.29 -5.92
C GLU A 54 13.71 -0.43 -6.09
N LEU A 55 13.62 -1.37 -7.03
CA LEU A 55 12.43 -2.21 -7.19
C LEU A 55 12.16 -3.06 -5.94
N GLY A 56 13.20 -3.58 -5.28
CA GLY A 56 13.07 -4.29 -4.00
C GLY A 56 12.52 -3.40 -2.87
N GLU A 57 12.99 -2.16 -2.77
CA GLU A 57 12.46 -1.20 -1.81
C GLU A 57 11.01 -0.81 -2.12
N LEU A 58 10.65 -0.70 -3.40
CA LEU A 58 9.26 -0.45 -3.81
C LEU A 58 8.32 -1.61 -3.41
N VAL A 59 8.76 -2.86 -3.54
CA VAL A 59 8.02 -4.03 -3.02
C VAL A 59 7.77 -3.87 -1.52
N ARG A 60 8.82 -3.59 -0.75
CA ARG A 60 8.71 -3.43 0.70
C ARG A 60 7.75 -2.30 1.08
N LEU A 61 7.86 -1.14 0.43
CA LEU A 61 6.97 -0.01 0.70
C LEU A 61 5.51 -0.34 0.37
N ALA A 62 5.28 -1.05 -0.73
CA ALA A 62 3.95 -1.49 -1.12
C ALA A 62 3.37 -2.50 -0.11
N ASP A 63 4.16 -3.45 0.39
CA ASP A 63 3.72 -4.38 1.43
C ASP A 63 3.34 -3.66 2.74
N VAL A 64 4.12 -2.65 3.15
CA VAL A 64 3.79 -1.79 4.30
C VAL A 64 2.51 -1.00 4.06
N GLY A 65 2.33 -0.45 2.86
CA GLY A 65 1.11 0.27 2.48
C GLY A 65 -0.14 -0.62 2.53
N ALA A 66 -0.03 -1.86 2.05
CA ALA A 66 -1.12 -2.83 2.13
C ALA A 66 -1.49 -3.16 3.59
N ALA A 67 -0.49 -3.41 4.44
CA ALA A 67 -0.73 -3.70 5.86
C ALA A 67 -1.32 -2.50 6.61
N GLY A 68 -0.87 -1.28 6.31
CA GLY A 68 -1.43 -0.06 6.90
C GLY A 68 -2.88 0.17 6.50
N ALA A 69 -3.21 0.00 5.22
CA ALA A 69 -4.58 0.09 4.71
C ALA A 69 -5.49 -0.98 5.33
N GLU A 70 -4.99 -2.20 5.52
CA GLU A 70 -5.72 -3.26 6.20
C GLU A 70 -6.01 -2.91 7.67
N GLY A 71 -5.04 -2.35 8.39
CA GLY A 71 -5.24 -1.89 9.76
C GLY A 71 -6.31 -0.78 9.88
N ILE A 72 -6.33 0.18 8.96
CA ILE A 72 -7.36 1.23 8.91
C ILE A 72 -8.74 0.62 8.60
N SER A 73 -8.82 -0.28 7.61
CA SER A 73 -10.07 -0.95 7.25
C SER A 73 -10.65 -1.74 8.43
N GLN A 74 -9.80 -2.43 9.20
CA GLN A 74 -10.22 -3.11 10.42
C GLN A 74 -10.72 -2.13 11.49
N GLN A 75 -10.03 -1.00 11.69
CA GLN A 75 -10.49 0.05 12.60
C GLN A 75 -11.84 0.64 12.17
N ASP A 76 -12.07 0.84 10.87
CA ASP A 76 -13.34 1.33 10.35
C ASP A 76 -14.48 0.35 10.65
N VAL A 77 -14.25 -0.96 10.48
CA VAL A 77 -15.23 -2.00 10.83
C VAL A 77 -15.49 -2.03 12.34
N GLU A 78 -14.43 -1.99 13.16
CA GLU A 78 -14.57 -1.94 14.61
C GLU A 78 -15.36 -0.70 15.06
N ASN A 79 -15.06 0.48 14.52
CA ASN A 79 -15.77 1.71 14.82
C ASN A 79 -17.23 1.66 14.34
N ALA A 80 -17.48 1.17 13.13
CA ALA A 80 -18.84 1.03 12.60
C ALA A 80 -19.69 0.13 13.51
N SER A 81 -19.12 -0.95 14.04
CA SER A 81 -19.82 -1.86 14.97
C SER A 81 -20.03 -1.29 16.38
N ARG A 82 -19.23 -0.29 16.78
CA ARG A 82 -19.31 0.34 18.12
C ARG A 82 -20.18 1.59 18.16
N TYR A 83 -20.37 2.26 17.03
CA TYR A 83 -21.05 3.55 16.94
C TYR A 83 -22.31 3.55 16.06
N GLU A 84 -22.96 2.39 15.85
CA GLU A 84 -24.30 2.37 15.24
C GLU A 84 -25.24 3.31 16.01
N GLY A 85 -25.79 4.32 15.30
CA GLY A 85 -26.69 5.34 15.88
C GLY A 85 -25.99 6.54 16.54
N TRP A 86 -24.71 6.79 16.26
CA TRP A 86 -24.04 8.00 16.73
C TRP A 86 -24.36 9.24 15.86
N ASP A 87 -25.41 9.96 16.23
CA ASP A 87 -25.83 11.22 15.54
C ASP A 87 -25.08 12.46 16.06
N GLY A 88 -23.92 12.28 16.71
CA GLY A 88 -23.16 13.37 17.36
C GLY A 88 -22.88 14.58 16.47
N PRO A 89 -22.42 14.40 15.22
CA PRO A 89 -22.19 15.51 14.29
C PRO A 89 -23.48 16.25 13.92
N GLU A 90 -24.57 15.52 13.70
CA GLU A 90 -25.88 16.07 13.30
C GLU A 90 -26.55 16.83 14.47
N ARG A 91 -26.43 16.30 15.70
CA ARG A 91 -26.87 16.98 16.93
C ARG A 91 -26.10 18.27 17.19
N ARG A 92 -24.78 18.29 16.96
CA ARG A 92 -23.98 19.53 17.07
C ARG A 92 -24.35 20.57 16.01
N ARG A 93 -24.60 20.13 14.77
CA ARG A 93 -25.07 21.02 13.68
C ARG A 93 -26.44 21.62 13.99
N ASN A 94 -27.31 20.88 14.67
CA ASN A 94 -28.63 21.33 15.12
C ASN A 94 -28.62 22.07 16.47
N GLY A 95 -27.43 22.41 17.01
CA GLY A 95 -27.29 23.17 18.26
C GLY A 95 -27.71 22.40 19.53
N THR A 96 -27.91 21.09 19.43
CA THR A 96 -28.30 20.24 20.56
C THR A 96 -27.03 19.83 21.32
N VAL A 97 -26.87 20.32 22.55
CA VAL A 97 -25.76 19.93 23.42
C VAL A 97 -25.98 18.47 23.84
N PRO A 98 -25.08 17.53 23.50
CA PRO A 98 -25.22 16.15 23.95
C PRO A 98 -25.03 16.10 25.48
N PRO A 99 -25.86 15.33 26.22
CA PRO A 99 -25.54 15.03 27.61
C PRO A 99 -24.18 14.31 27.66
N GLU A 100 -23.38 14.61 28.69
CA GLU A 100 -22.04 14.04 28.88
C GLU A 100 -22.11 12.51 29.02
N GLY A 101 -22.08 11.82 27.88
CA GLY A 101 -22.02 10.38 27.79
C GLY A 101 -20.57 9.92 27.92
N ARG A 102 -20.26 9.27 29.03
CA ARG A 102 -19.00 8.57 29.25
C ARG A 102 -18.82 7.52 28.15
N VAL A 103 -17.76 7.64 27.36
CA VAL A 103 -17.33 6.58 26.44
C VAL A 103 -16.87 5.41 27.31
N VAL A 104 -17.48 4.24 27.13
CA VAL A 104 -17.06 2.97 27.76
C VAL A 104 -16.34 2.14 26.72
#